data_AF-A0A1H3QSD2-F1
#
_entry.id   AF-A0A1H3QSD2-F1
#
_cell.length_a   1.000
_cell.length_b   1.000
_cell.length_c   1.000
_cell.angle_alpha   90.00
_cell.angle_beta   90.00
_cell.angle_gamma   90.00
#
_symmetry.space_group_name_H-M   'P 1'
#
loop_
_entity.id
_entity.type
_entity.pdbx_description
1 polymer ?
#
loop_
_entity_poly.entity_id
_entity_poly.type
_entity_poly.pdbx_seq_one_letter_code
_entity_poly.pdbx_strand_id
1 'polypeptide(L)'
;MGPISEEERPHIEAMKRAMRAGFRAVPLADAPVIHAERWRQESVDTYTISSMTSATAARWRVNDYGDNEKDPLWQTTGTVAEVIVAVLALR
;
A
#
# COMPACT_ATOMS: atom_id res chain seq x y z
N MET A 1 -4.52 0.19 24.90
CA MET A 1 -3.65 -0.30 23.81
C MET A 1 -2.49 -1.03 24.48
N GLY A 2 -2.37 -2.34 24.26
CA GLY A 2 -1.27 -3.13 24.83
C GLY A 2 0.07 -2.81 24.14
N PRO A 3 1.19 -3.38 24.63
CA PRO A 3 2.46 -3.28 23.94
C PRO A 3 2.35 -3.90 22.54
N ILE A 4 2.99 -3.27 21.55
CA ILE A 4 3.11 -3.79 20.19
C ILE A 4 3.84 -5.15 20.25
N SER A 5 3.25 -6.17 19.63
CA SER A 5 3.86 -7.50 19.59
C SER A 5 5.08 -7.56 18.67
N GLU A 6 5.95 -8.56 18.86
CA GLU A 6 7.07 -8.80 17.93
C GLU A 6 6.58 -9.09 16.50
N GLU A 7 5.40 -9.70 16.35
CA GLU A 7 4.77 -9.99 15.05
C GLU A 7 4.23 -8.72 14.36
N GLU A 8 3.69 -7.76 15.13
CA GLU A 8 3.15 -6.50 14.60
C GLU A 8 4.26 -5.51 14.19
N ARG A 9 5.42 -5.57 14.87
CA ARG A 9 6.54 -4.64 14.68
C ARG A 9 6.98 -4.46 13.23
N PRO A 10 7.26 -5.52 12.43
CA PRO A 10 7.69 -5.34 11.03
C PRO A 10 6.64 -4.62 10.18
N HIS A 11 5.34 -4.87 10.42
CA HIS A 11 4.25 -4.25 9.68
C HIS A 11 4.12 -2.76 10.01
N ILE A 12 4.20 -2.41 11.30
CA ILE A 12 4.16 -1.02 11.74
C ILE A 12 5.36 -0.22 11.21
N GLU A 13 6.56 -0.79 11.26
CA GLU A 13 7.75 -0.13 10.73
C GLU A 13 7.69 0.04 9.21
N ALA A 14 7.12 -0.92 8.48
CA ALA A 14 6.87 -0.77 7.06
C ALA A 14 5.90 0.38 6.77
N MET A 15 4.75 0.46 7.46
CA MET A 15 3.80 1.57 7.29
C MET A 15 4.43 2.93 7.59
N LYS A 16 5.21 3.05 8.67
CA LYS A 16 5.95 4.30 8.98
C LYS A 16 6.93 4.68 7.87
N ARG A 17 7.62 3.71 7.26
CA ARG A 17 8.51 3.95 6.10
C ARG A 17 7.70 4.43 4.89
N ALA A 18 6.55 3.82 4.62
CA ALA A 18 5.67 4.23 3.53
C ALA A 18 5.20 5.68 3.70
N MET A 19 4.76 6.07 4.91
CA MET A 19 4.37 7.45 5.22
C MET A 19 5.52 8.43 4.97
N ARG A 20 6.74 8.12 5.44
CA ARG A 20 7.94 8.93 5.17
C ARG A 20 8.27 9.03 3.68
N ALA A 21 7.95 8.00 2.91
CA ALA A 21 8.15 7.96 1.47
C ALA A 21 7.02 8.66 0.67
N GLY A 22 6.05 9.29 1.34
CA GLY A 22 5.02 10.11 0.73
C GLY A 22 3.66 9.43 0.53
N PHE A 23 3.48 8.19 1.02
CA PHE A 23 2.16 7.57 1.00
C PHE A 23 1.22 8.28 1.98
N ARG A 24 -0.03 8.50 1.54
CA ARG A 24 -1.10 9.07 2.35
C ARG A 24 -2.27 8.11 2.37
N ALA A 25 -2.82 7.89 3.56
CA ALA A 25 -4.04 7.10 3.69
C ALA A 25 -5.20 7.86 3.05
N VAL A 26 -6.00 7.15 2.23
CA VAL A 26 -7.19 7.69 1.57
C VAL A 26 -8.38 6.89 2.08
N PRO A 27 -9.44 7.56 2.59
CA PRO A 27 -10.63 6.86 3.04
C PRO A 27 -11.33 6.22 1.84
N LEU A 28 -11.48 4.90 1.87
CA LEU A 28 -12.41 4.19 1.01
C LEU A 28 -13.73 4.06 1.74
N ALA A 29 -14.79 4.61 1.16
CA ALA A 29 -16.14 4.37 1.66
C ALA A 29 -16.44 2.86 1.62
N ASP A 30 -17.10 2.37 2.66
CA ASP A 30 -17.71 1.03 2.72
C ASP A 30 -16.76 -0.20 2.71
N ALA A 31 -15.46 -0.01 2.96
CA ALA A 31 -14.52 -1.13 3.09
C ALA A 31 -13.71 -1.05 4.40
N PRO A 32 -13.64 -2.13 5.21
CA PRO A 32 -12.81 -2.18 6.42
C PRO A 32 -11.33 -2.42 6.07
N VAL A 33 -10.79 -1.59 5.17
CA VAL A 33 -9.42 -1.71 4.67
C VAL A 33 -8.68 -0.38 4.85
N ILE A 34 -7.36 -0.45 4.98
CA ILE A 34 -6.51 0.74 4.89
C ILE A 34 -6.05 0.84 3.45
N HIS A 35 -6.48 1.88 2.74
CA HIS A 35 -5.94 2.24 1.44
C HIS A 35 -5.00 3.43 1.58
N ALA A 36 -3.88 3.38 0.87
CA ALA A 36 -2.97 4.50 0.79
C ALA A 36 -2.35 4.64 -0.59
N GLU A 37 -2.06 5.89 -0.93
CA GLU A 37 -1.62 6.29 -2.26
C GLU A 37 -0.37 7.17 -2.17
N ARG A 38 0.52 7.03 -3.15
CA ARG A 38 1.65 7.94 -3.40
C ARG A 38 1.65 8.32 -4.87
N TRP A 39 1.31 9.57 -5.14
CA TRP A 39 1.28 10.14 -6.48
C TRP A 39 2.67 10.59 -6.93
N ARG A 40 3.02 10.25 -8.16
CA ARG A 40 4.22 10.70 -8.89
C ARG A 40 3.77 11.33 -10.21
N GLN A 41 4.73 11.84 -11.00
CA GLN A 41 4.43 12.53 -12.26
C GLN A 41 3.66 11.67 -13.26
N GLU A 42 4.02 10.39 -13.39
CA GLU A 42 3.45 9.47 -14.40
C GLU A 42 2.80 8.22 -13.82
N SER A 43 2.94 8.02 -12.51
CA SER A 43 2.41 6.83 -11.83
C SER A 43 1.78 7.13 -10.47
N VAL A 44 0.88 6.24 -10.07
CA VAL A 44 0.32 6.18 -8.72
C VAL A 44 0.71 4.85 -8.11
N ASP A 45 1.44 4.90 -7.00
CA ASP A 45 1.74 3.72 -6.20
C ASP A 45 0.66 3.59 -5.12
N THR A 46 0.10 2.40 -4.92
CA THR A 46 -0.90 2.14 -3.90
C THR A 46 -0.56 0.93 -3.05
N TYR A 47 -1.11 0.90 -1.83
CA TYR A 47 -1.30 -0.34 -1.10
C TYR A 47 -2.65 -0.36 -0.40
N THR A 48 -3.24 -1.56 -0.32
CA THR A 48 -4.48 -1.83 0.39
C THR A 48 -4.22 -2.94 1.40
N ILE A 49 -4.59 -2.72 2.66
CA ILE A 49 -4.39 -3.66 3.77
C ILE A 49 -5.77 -4.14 4.23
N SER A 50 -6.01 -5.43 4.13
CA SER A 50 -7.20 -6.11 4.66
C SER A 50 -6.93 -6.79 6.00
N SER A 51 -5.69 -7.26 6.22
CA SER A 51 -5.19 -7.78 7.49
C SER A 51 -3.66 -7.70 7.53
N MET A 52 -3.03 -8.03 8.66
CA MET A 52 -1.55 -8.08 8.74
C MET A 52 -0.92 -9.06 7.73
N THR A 53 -1.63 -10.15 7.45
CA THR A 53 -1.19 -11.22 6.55
C THR A 53 -1.73 -11.10 5.14
N SER A 54 -2.59 -10.11 4.87
CA SER A 54 -3.23 -9.92 3.58
C SER A 54 -3.26 -8.43 3.21
N ALA A 55 -2.35 -8.07 2.31
CA ALA A 55 -2.25 -6.77 1.70
C ALA A 55 -1.91 -6.91 0.22
N THR A 56 -2.26 -5.89 -0.57
CA THR A 56 -1.93 -5.78 -2.00
C THR A 56 -1.26 -4.44 -2.23
N ALA A 57 -0.19 -4.41 -3.01
CA ALA A 57 0.38 -3.17 -3.53
C ALA A 57 0.38 -3.18 -5.04
N ALA A 58 0.20 -2.02 -5.65
CA ALA A 58 0.13 -1.88 -7.09
C ALA A 58 0.75 -0.55 -7.55
N ARG A 59 1.22 -0.51 -8.80
CA ARG A 59 1.61 0.71 -9.49
C ARG A 59 0.74 0.86 -10.73
N TRP A 60 0.17 2.05 -10.88
CA TRP A 60 -0.71 2.41 -11.99
C TRP A 60 -0.09 3.50 -12.83
N ARG A 61 -0.43 3.60 -14.12
CA ARG A 61 -0.26 4.87 -14.84
C ARG A 61 -1.26 5.86 -14.27
N VAL A 62 -0.89 7.14 -14.18
CA VAL A 62 -1.80 8.18 -13.68
C VAL A 62 -3.14 8.18 -14.42
N ASN A 63 -3.13 7.98 -15.75
CA ASN A 63 -4.34 7.99 -16.57
C ASN A 63 -5.19 6.71 -16.46
N ASP A 64 -4.62 5.63 -15.93
CA ASP A 64 -5.29 4.33 -15.79
C ASP A 64 -5.82 4.13 -14.35
N TYR A 65 -5.40 4.97 -13.40
CA TYR A 65 -5.74 4.81 -11.99
C TYR A 65 -7.22 5.13 -11.71
N GLY A 66 -7.93 4.15 -11.13
CA GLY A 66 -9.37 4.25 -10.84
C GLY A 66 -10.28 3.73 -11.96
N ASP A 67 -9.71 3.34 -13.10
CA ASP A 67 -10.43 2.66 -14.18
C ASP A 67 -10.40 1.14 -13.97
N ASN A 68 -11.57 0.53 -13.79
CA ASN A 68 -11.71 -0.90 -13.53
C ASN A 68 -11.43 -1.78 -14.77
N GLU A 69 -11.30 -1.19 -15.96
CA GLU A 69 -10.94 -1.90 -17.18
C GLU A 69 -9.44 -1.92 -17.44
N LYS A 70 -8.65 -1.24 -16.60
CA LYS A 70 -7.19 -1.18 -16.72
C LYS A 70 -6.50 -2.08 -15.71
N ASP A 71 -5.39 -2.66 -16.15
CA ASP A 71 -4.49 -3.40 -15.29
C ASP A 71 -3.39 -2.49 -14.73
N PRO A 72 -2.92 -2.75 -13.50
CA PRO A 72 -1.75 -2.08 -12.97
C PRO A 72 -0.49 -2.46 -13.79
N LEU A 73 0.46 -1.53 -13.86
CA LEU A 73 1.80 -1.77 -14.43
C LEU A 73 2.58 -2.83 -13.66
N TRP A 74 2.30 -2.95 -12.37
CA TRP A 74 2.93 -3.87 -11.47
C TRP A 74 2.00 -4.10 -10.27
N GLN A 75 1.97 -5.33 -9.76
CA GLN A 75 1.19 -5.69 -8.57
C GLN A 75 1.92 -6.77 -7.78
N THR A 76 1.73 -6.76 -6.46
CA THR A 76 2.10 -7.86 -5.57
C THR A 76 1.10 -8.01 -4.43
N THR A 77 1.05 -9.20 -3.84
CA THR A 77 0.19 -9.55 -2.71
C THR A 77 1.00 -10.30 -1.66
N GLY A 78 0.72 -10.07 -0.38
CA GLY A 78 1.44 -10.72 0.73
C GLY A 78 1.10 -10.09 2.07
N THR A 79 2.01 -10.20 3.03
CA THR A 79 1.89 -9.48 4.30
C THR A 79 2.08 -7.97 4.12
N VAL A 80 1.62 -7.17 5.08
CA VAL A 80 1.80 -5.70 5.05
C VAL A 80 3.27 -5.29 4.86
N ALA A 81 4.19 -6.02 5.50
CA ALA A 81 5.61 -5.70 5.42
C ALA A 81 6.18 -5.99 4.02
N GLU A 82 5.85 -7.14 3.45
CA GLU A 82 6.35 -7.57 2.13
C GLU A 82 5.88 -6.63 1.04
N VAL A 83 4.58 -6.32 0.97
CA VAL A 83 4.04 -5.49 -0.11
C VAL A 83 4.53 -4.05 -0.04
N ILE A 84 4.68 -3.50 1.16
CA ILE A 84 5.23 -2.14 1.35
C ILE A 84 6.72 -2.11 0.96
N VAL A 85 7.51 -3.11 1.35
CA VAL A 85 8.92 -3.20 0.93
C VAL A 85 9.00 -3.27 -0.60
N ALA A 86 8.17 -4.09 -1.22
CA ALA A 86 8.16 -4.28 -2.67
C ALA A 86 7.78 -2.99 -3.42
N VAL A 87 6.73 -2.29 -3.02
CA VAL A 87 6.32 -1.04 -3.69
C VAL A 87 7.30 0.11 -3.45
N LEU A 88 7.98 0.14 -2.30
CA LEU A 88 9.04 1.12 -2.04
C LEU A 88 10.31 0.85 -2.85
N ALA A 89 10.56 -0.39 -3.27
CA ALA A 89 11.67 -0.74 -4.13
C ALA A 89 11.47 -0.29 -5.59
N LEU A 90 10.24 0.05 -5.98
CA LEU A 90 9.95 0.61 -7.30
C LEU A 90 10.50 2.04 -7.42
N ARG A 91 11.45 2.22 -8.34
CA ARG A 91 12.08 3.53 -8.62
C ARG A 91 11.07 4.52 -9.17
#